data_AF-A0AAV5BXB4-F1
#
_entry.id   AF-A0AAV5BXB4-F1
#
_cell.length_a   1.000
_cell.length_b   1.000
_cell.length_c   1.000
_cell.angle_alpha   90.00
_cell.angle_beta   90.00
_cell.angle_gamma   90.00
#
_symmetry.space_group_name_H-M   'P 1'
#
loop_
_entity.id
_entity.type
_entity.pdbx_description
1 polymer ?
#
loop_
_entity_poly.entity_id
_entity_poly.type
_entity_poly.pdbx_seq_one_letter_code
_entity_poly.pdbx_strand_id
1 'polypeptide(L)' 'MPVSFKYWDDCLDPEDMLLMWQDPNVNKEWTDAGEEQGRKVHLSRDPDGEAYLTQTEMMVSSEVKFSNHTESF' A
#
# COMPACT_ATOMS: atom_id res chain seq x y z
N MET A 1 3.34 -15.54 16.15
CA MET A 1 3.79 -15.59 14.74
C MET A 1 3.75 -14.17 14.23
N PRO A 2 4.84 -13.60 13.69
CA PRO A 2 4.76 -12.27 13.12
C PRO A 2 3.77 -12.35 11.96
N VAL A 3 2.76 -11.47 11.98
CA VAL A 3 1.84 -11.32 10.86
C VAL A 3 2.70 -10.77 9.74
N SER A 4 3.17 -11.63 8.85
CA SER A 4 3.94 -11.23 7.69
C SER A 4 2.97 -10.65 6.68
N PHE A 5 2.53 -9.41 6.91
CA PHE A 5 1.90 -8.61 5.88
C PHE A 5 2.94 -8.48 4.77
N LYS A 6 2.74 -9.22 3.68
CA LYS A 6 3.63 -9.22 2.50
C LYS A 6 3.05 -8.39 1.37
N TYR A 7 1.76 -8.08 1.46
CA TYR A 7 0.99 -7.47 0.39
C TYR A 7 0.04 -6.41 0.93
N TRP A 8 -0.12 -5.35 0.16
CA TRP A 8 -1.11 -4.31 0.42
C TRP A 8 -2.55 -4.81 0.28
N ASP A 9 -2.77 -5.78 -0.63
CA ASP A 9 -4.04 -6.47 -0.85
C ASP A 9 -4.61 -7.16 0.40
N ASP A 10 -3.75 -7.54 1.35
CA ASP A 10 -4.17 -8.16 2.62
C ASP A 10 -4.48 -7.10 3.71
N CYS A 11 -4.11 -5.84 3.49
CA CYS A 11 -4.27 -4.74 4.46
C CYS A 11 -5.31 -3.68 4.01
N LEU A 12 -5.53 -3.57 2.71
CA LEU A 12 -6.39 -2.60 2.06
C LEU A 12 -7.44 -3.30 1.20
N ASP A 13 -8.64 -2.73 1.19
CA ASP A 13 -9.70 -3.17 0.29
C ASP A 13 -9.36 -2.78 -1.17
N PRO A 14 -9.97 -3.41 -2.18
CA PRO A 14 -9.69 -3.09 -3.58
C PRO A 14 -9.96 -1.61 -3.96
N GLU A 15 -10.86 -0.94 -3.24
CA GLU A 15 -11.16 0.48 -3.42
C GLU A 15 -10.05 1.37 -2.83
N ASP A 16 -9.54 1.02 -1.64
CA ASP A 16 -8.38 1.64 -1.00
C ASP A 16 -7.11 1.49 -1.86
N MET A 17 -6.93 0.29 -2.43
CA MET A 17 -5.85 0.00 -3.36
C MET A 17 -5.91 0.92 -4.59
N LEU A 18 -7.12 1.19 -5.10
CA LEU A 18 -7.30 2.11 -6.23
C LEU A 18 -6.92 3.54 -5.85
N LEU A 19 -7.22 3.98 -4.62
CA LEU A 19 -6.81 5.30 -4.11
C LEU A 19 -5.29 5.40 -3.98
N MET A 20 -4.63 4.34 -3.51
CA MET A 20 -3.15 4.29 -3.46
C MET A 20 -2.55 4.36 -4.86
N TRP A 21 -3.11 3.65 -5.84
CA TRP A 21 -2.68 3.72 -7.25
C TRP A 21 -2.93 5.08 -7.91
N GLN A 22 -3.88 5.87 -7.41
CA GLN A 22 -4.13 7.24 -7.87
C GLN A 22 -3.10 8.23 -7.35
N ASP A 23 -2.42 7.94 -6.23
CA ASP A 23 -1.35 8.80 -5.74
C ASP A 23 -0.12 8.66 -6.65
N PRO A 24 0.37 9.76 -7.26
CA PRO A 24 1.48 9.71 -8.21
C PRO A 24 2.80 9.30 -7.57
N ASN A 25 2.98 9.45 -6.26
CA ASN A 25 4.20 9.03 -5.57
C ASN A 25 4.17 7.52 -5.34
N VAL A 26 3.07 6.99 -4.80
CA VAL A 26 2.88 5.55 -4.60
C VAL A 26 2.90 4.80 -5.93
N ASN A 27 2.14 5.28 -6.92
CA ASN A 27 2.11 4.72 -8.27
C ASN A 27 3.52 4.61 -8.88
N LYS A 28 4.34 5.65 -8.69
CA LYS A 28 5.71 5.68 -9.18
C LYS A 28 6.60 4.69 -8.43
N GLU A 29 6.54 4.63 -7.10
CA GLU A 29 7.32 3.66 -6.31
C GLU A 29 6.97 2.22 -6.69
N TRP A 30 5.68 1.92 -6.82
CA TRP A 30 5.21 0.60 -7.20
C TRP A 30 5.59 0.23 -8.63
N THR A 31 5.45 1.15 -9.58
CA THR A 31 5.86 0.93 -10.97
C THR A 31 7.39 0.73 -11.08
N ASP A 32 8.18 1.49 -10.32
CA ASP A 32 9.64 1.35 -10.27
C ASP A 32 10.07 0.01 -9.65
N ALA A 33 9.33 -0.47 -8.64
CA ALA A 33 9.49 -1.80 -8.07
C ALA A 33 9.01 -2.93 -9.00
N GLY A 34 8.33 -2.62 -10.10
CA GLY A 34 7.79 -3.59 -11.06
C GLY A 34 6.43 -4.18 -10.67
N GLU A 35 5.71 -3.53 -9.77
CA GLU A 35 4.34 -3.89 -9.38
C GLU A 35 3.33 -3.39 -10.43
N GLU A 36 2.21 -4.08 -10.57
CA GLU A 36 1.19 -3.79 -11.58
C GLU A 36 -0.21 -3.67 -10.95
N GLN A 37 -0.98 -2.68 -11.37
CA GLN A 37 -2.34 -2.46 -10.90
C GLN A 37 -3.24 -3.66 -11.24
N GLY A 38 -3.88 -4.24 -10.22
CA GLY A 38 -4.73 -5.43 -10.35
C GLY A 38 -4.01 -6.77 -10.09
N ARG A 39 -2.72 -6.74 -9.74
CA ARG A 39 -2.00 -7.87 -9.13
C ARG A 39 -1.78 -7.60 -7.64
N LYS A 40 -1.43 -8.64 -6.89
CA LYS A 40 -1.07 -8.53 -5.47
C LYS A 40 0.16 -7.63 -5.32
N VAL A 41 -0.07 -6.39 -4.92
CA VAL A 41 1.00 -5.40 -4.73
C VAL A 41 1.78 -5.75 -3.47
N HIS A 42 3.09 -5.93 -3.61
CA HIS A 42 3.97 -6.17 -2.47
C HIS A 42 4.28 -4.88 -1.70
N LEU A 43 4.57 -5.04 -0.41
CA LEU A 43 5.23 -3.98 0.35
C LEU A 43 6.65 -3.76 -0.17
N SER A 44 7.10 -2.51 -0.13
CA SER A 44 8.47 -2.13 -0.46
C SER A 44 9.46 -3.01 0.30
N ARG A 45 10.55 -3.42 -0.36
CA ARG A 45 11.58 -4.27 0.24
C ARG A 45 12.91 -3.60 0.26
N ASP A 46 13.56 -3.64 1.41
CA ASP A 46 14.91 -3.11 1.57
C ASP A 46 15.86 -3.93 0.70
N PRO A 47 17.08 -3.44 0.43
CA PRO A 47 18.12 -4.24 -0.22
C PRO A 47 18.41 -5.58 0.48
N ASP A 48 18.06 -5.68 1.77
CA ASP A 48 18.16 -6.89 2.60
C ASP A 48 17.01 -7.89 2.37
N GLY A 49 15.95 -7.49 1.64
CA GLY A 49 14.77 -8.29 1.35
C GLY A 49 13.67 -8.24 2.41
N GLU A 50 13.87 -7.48 3.48
CA GLU A 50 12.87 -7.22 4.51
C GLU A 50 11.79 -6.26 4.00
N ALA A 51 10.53 -6.54 4.30
CA ALA A 51 9.43 -5.67 3.93
C ALA A 51 9.38 -4.45 4.86
N TYR A 52 9.37 -3.26 4.28
CA TYR A 52 9.23 -1.99 4.98
C TYR A 52 8.15 -1.13 4.31
N LEU A 53 7.66 -0.15 5.08
CA LEU A 53 6.74 0.85 4.58
C LEU A 53 7.54 2.11 4.26
N THR A 54 7.43 2.61 3.03
CA THR A 54 7.96 3.95 2.73
C THR A 54 7.12 5.01 3.46
N GLN A 55 7.70 6.20 3.65
CA GLN A 55 6.96 7.30 4.27
C GLN A 55 5.70 7.65 3.45
N THR A 56 5.80 7.59 2.13
CA THR A 56 4.70 7.81 1.19
C THR A 56 3.61 6.77 1.39
N GLU A 57 3.96 5.49 1.36
CA GLU A 57 3.04 4.38 1.57
C GLU A 57 2.31 4.45 2.92
N MET A 58 3.03 4.80 3.99
CA MET A 58 2.46 4.97 5.32
C MET A 58 1.48 6.16 5.38
N MET A 59 1.83 7.29 4.77
CA MET A 59 0.99 8.49 4.75
C MET A 59 -0.32 8.22 3.99
N VAL A 60 -0.22 7.70 2.77
CA VAL A 60 -1.39 7.42 1.94
C VAL A 60 -2.28 6.34 2.57
N SER A 61 -1.69 5.25 3.11
CA SER A 61 -2.48 4.23 3.81
C SER A 61 -3.22 4.80 5.03
N SER A 62 -2.62 5.73 5.77
CA SER A 62 -3.26 6.35 6.93
C SER A 62 -4.41 7.28 6.53
N GLU A 63 -4.27 8.02 5.42
CA GLU A 63 -5.32 8.86 4.85
C GLU A 63 -6.49 8.03 4.32
N VAL A 64 -6.19 6.98 3.55
CA VAL A 64 -7.19 6.05 3.00
C VAL A 64 -7.96 5.33 4.10
N LYS A 65 -7.29 4.81 5.13
CA LYS A 65 -7.96 4.18 6.29
C LYS A 65 -8.78 5.17 7.10
N PHE A 66 -8.36 6.43 7.19
CA PHE A 66 -9.13 7.47 7.87
C PHE A 66 -10.42 7.78 7.11
N SER A 67 -10.36 7.89 5.78
CA SER A 67 -11.54 8.11 4.93
C SER A 67 -12.61 7.03 5.10
N ASN A 68 -12.22 5.75 5.18
CA ASN A 68 -13.17 4.65 5.43
C ASN A 68 -13.77 4.69 6.84
N HIS A 69 -13.04 5.18 7.84
CA HIS A 69 -13.57 5.28 9.20
C HIS A 69 -14.54 6.46 9.35
N THR A 70 -14.35 7.53 8.58
CA THR A 70 -15.20 8.72 8.65
C THR A 70 -16.61 8.54 8.09
N GLU A 71 -16.90 7.45 7.39
CA GLU A 71 -18.24 7.10 6.89
C GLU A 71 -19.12 6.37 7.93
N SER A 72 -18.62 6.15 9.16
CA SER A 72 -19.34 5.45 10.26
C SER A 72 -19.75 6.34 11.44
N PHE A 73 -19.96 7.65 11.23
CA PHE A 73 -20.49 8.56 12.27
C PHE A 73 -21.76 9.31 11.86
#